data_AF-A0A3Q2XI24-F1
#
_entry.id   AF-A0A3Q2XI24-F1
#
_cell.length_a   1.000
_cell.length_b   1.000
_cell.length_c   1.000
_cell.angle_alpha   90.00
_cell.angle_beta   90.00
_cell.angle_gamma   90.00
#
_symmetry.space_group_name_H-M   'P 1'
#
loop_
_entity.id
_entity.type
_entity.pdbx_description
1 polymer ?
#
loop_
_entity_poly.entity_id
_entity_poly.type
_entity_poly.pdbx_seq_one_letter_code
_entity_poly.pdbx_strand_id
1 'polypeptide(L)'
;MSEQQLDCALDLMRRLPPQQIERNLSDLIDLVPSLCEDLLSSVDQPLKIARDKAVGKDYLLCDYNRDGDSYRSPWSNKYDPPIEDGAMPSSRLRKLEVEANNAFDQYRDLYFEGGVSSVYLWDLDHGFAGVILIKKAGDGSKKIKGCWDSIHVVEVQEKSTGRNAHYKLTSTVMLWLQTTKSDSGTMNLGGSLTRQAEKDDTVGESSPHIANIGRLVEEMENKIRSTLNDIYFGKTKDIVNGLRSVTSLADKSKQEALQSELFKALKLKNQS
;
A
#
# COMPACT_ATOMS: atom_id res chain seq x y z
N MET A 1 -27.45 -2.98 11.34
CA MET A 1 -27.17 -4.37 10.96
C MET A 1 -26.12 -4.45 9.86
N SER A 2 -26.23 -3.64 8.78
CA SER A 2 -25.21 -3.58 7.71
C SER A 2 -23.82 -3.17 8.21
N GLU A 3 -23.72 -2.17 9.09
CA GLU A 3 -22.44 -1.68 9.63
C GLU A 3 -21.68 -2.77 10.42
N GLN A 4 -22.38 -3.49 11.31
CA GLN A 4 -21.77 -4.61 12.04
C GLN A 4 -21.33 -5.75 11.09
N GLN A 5 -22.09 -6.01 10.03
CA GLN A 5 -21.71 -7.00 9.03
C GLN A 5 -20.47 -6.57 8.25
N LEU A 6 -20.35 -5.29 7.90
CA LEU A 6 -19.17 -4.72 7.27
C LEU A 6 -17.94 -4.84 8.18
N ASP A 7 -18.07 -4.47 9.46
CA ASP A 7 -16.98 -4.63 10.43
C ASP A 7 -16.51 -6.09 10.56
N CYS A 8 -17.45 -7.04 10.62
CA CYS A 8 -17.13 -8.46 10.66
C CYS A 8 -16.47 -8.94 9.36
N ALA A 9 -16.93 -8.46 8.20
CA ALA A 9 -16.36 -8.79 6.90
C ALA A 9 -14.92 -8.27 6.78
N LEU A 10 -14.66 -7.03 7.20
CA LEU A 10 -13.32 -6.44 7.25
C LEU A 10 -12.42 -7.14 8.29
N ASP A 11 -12.95 -7.58 9.43
CA ASP A 11 -12.21 -8.41 10.39
C ASP A 11 -11.85 -9.79 9.82
N LEU A 12 -12.75 -10.41 9.05
CA LEU A 12 -12.50 -11.69 8.41
C LEU A 12 -11.37 -11.56 7.36
N MET A 13 -11.41 -10.53 6.52
CA MET A 13 -10.37 -10.28 5.51
C MET A 13 -9.00 -9.99 6.13
N ARG A 14 -8.94 -9.46 7.35
CA ARG A 14 -7.69 -9.29 8.12
C ARG A 14 -7.12 -10.58 8.69
N ARG A 15 -7.91 -11.66 8.76
CA ARG A 15 -7.51 -12.96 9.34
C ARG A 15 -7.29 -14.05 8.30
N LEU A 16 -8.01 -13.99 7.18
CA LEU A 16 -7.86 -14.96 6.11
C LEU A 16 -6.49 -14.83 5.42
N PRO A 17 -5.96 -15.90 4.81
CA PRO A 17 -4.67 -15.85 4.12
C PRO A 17 -4.65 -14.79 3.01
N PRO A 18 -3.73 -13.81 3.05
CA PRO A 18 -3.69 -12.70 2.09
C PRO A 18 -3.36 -13.15 0.67
N GLN A 19 -2.78 -14.35 0.49
CA GLN A 19 -2.49 -14.91 -0.83
C GLN A 19 -3.76 -15.31 -1.61
N GLN A 20 -4.89 -15.44 -0.92
CA GLN A 20 -6.18 -15.82 -1.50
C GLN A 20 -7.18 -14.66 -1.51
N ILE A 21 -6.70 -13.43 -1.34
CA ILE A 21 -7.55 -12.25 -1.14
C ILE A 21 -8.60 -12.05 -2.24
N GLU A 22 -8.25 -12.26 -3.52
CA GLU A 22 -9.21 -12.15 -4.63
C GLU A 22 -10.36 -13.16 -4.50
N ARG A 23 -10.02 -14.41 -4.17
CA ARG A 23 -11.00 -15.47 -3.97
C ARG A 23 -11.84 -15.22 -2.72
N ASN A 24 -11.19 -14.88 -1.60
CA ASN A 24 -11.87 -14.62 -0.33
C ASN A 24 -12.86 -13.46 -0.47
N LEU A 25 -12.50 -12.41 -1.21
CA LEU A 25 -13.38 -11.29 -1.46
C LEU A 25 -14.57 -11.69 -2.35
N SER A 26 -14.33 -12.47 -3.41
CA SER A 26 -15.41 -13.02 -4.24
C SER A 26 -16.38 -13.88 -3.43
N ASP A 27 -15.86 -14.82 -2.64
CA ASP A 27 -16.67 -15.71 -1.79
C ASP A 27 -17.45 -14.91 -0.73
N LEU A 28 -16.89 -13.79 -0.25
CA LEU A 28 -17.54 -12.91 0.73
C LEU A 28 -18.64 -12.04 0.10
N ILE A 29 -18.44 -11.58 -1.13
CA ILE A 29 -19.48 -10.88 -1.92
C ILE A 29 -20.63 -11.83 -2.22
N ASP A 30 -20.36 -13.08 -2.60
CA ASP A 30 -21.39 -14.10 -2.84
C ASP A 30 -22.19 -14.40 -1.55
N LEU A 31 -21.52 -14.39 -0.39
CA LEU A 31 -22.16 -14.62 0.90
C LEU A 31 -23.02 -13.43 1.36
N VAL A 32 -22.57 -12.20 1.14
CA VAL A 32 -23.29 -10.97 1.53
C VAL A 32 -23.32 -9.96 0.38
N PRO A 33 -24.16 -10.18 -0.65
CA PRO A 33 -24.17 -9.34 -1.86
C PRO A 33 -24.50 -7.88 -1.60
N SER A 34 -25.23 -7.59 -0.52
CA SER A 34 -25.61 -6.22 -0.14
C SER A 34 -24.43 -5.34 0.25
N LEU A 35 -23.26 -5.92 0.57
CA LEU A 35 -22.05 -5.20 0.93
C LEU A 35 -21.05 -5.11 -0.22
N CYS A 36 -21.43 -5.49 -1.45
CA CYS A 36 -20.50 -5.55 -2.59
C CYS A 36 -19.72 -4.23 -2.81
N GLU A 37 -20.42 -3.10 -2.88
CA GLU A 37 -19.79 -1.79 -3.09
C GLU A 37 -18.90 -1.37 -1.91
N ASP A 38 -19.36 -1.58 -0.67
CA ASP A 38 -18.61 -1.25 0.54
C ASP A 38 -17.34 -2.10 0.66
N LEU A 39 -17.41 -3.39 0.29
CA LEU A 39 -16.28 -4.31 0.35
C LEU A 39 -15.25 -3.99 -0.74
N LEU A 40 -15.68 -3.73 -1.97
CA LEU A 40 -14.77 -3.35 -3.06
C LEU A 40 -14.06 -2.02 -2.77
N SER A 41 -14.76 -1.06 -2.16
CA SER A 41 -14.17 0.25 -1.80
C SER A 41 -13.27 0.21 -0.55
N SER A 42 -13.46 -0.75 0.35
CA SER A 42 -12.74 -0.82 1.64
C SER A 42 -11.65 -1.90 1.70
N VAL A 43 -11.71 -2.91 0.84
CA VAL A 43 -10.76 -4.03 0.84
C VAL A 43 -9.78 -3.89 -0.32
N ASP A 44 -8.57 -3.46 0.01
CA ASP A 44 -7.49 -3.35 -0.97
C ASP A 44 -7.18 -4.73 -1.60
N GLN A 45 -7.07 -4.78 -2.92
CA GLN A 45 -6.69 -5.97 -3.70
C GLN A 45 -5.28 -5.82 -4.31
N PRO A 46 -4.59 -6.93 -4.62
CA PRO A 46 -3.34 -6.89 -5.38
C PRO A 46 -3.53 -6.18 -6.71
N LEU A 47 -2.61 -5.28 -7.04
CA LEU A 47 -2.74 -4.45 -8.23
C LEU A 47 -2.58 -5.30 -9.49
N LYS A 48 -3.49 -5.10 -10.44
CA LYS A 48 -3.45 -5.73 -11.76
C LYS A 48 -2.82 -4.79 -12.76
N ILE A 49 -2.08 -5.35 -13.71
CA ILE A 49 -1.45 -4.59 -14.80
C ILE A 49 -2.33 -4.71 -16.04
N ALA A 50 -2.67 -3.57 -16.64
CA ALA A 50 -3.23 -3.49 -17.97
C ALA A 50 -2.28 -2.72 -18.89
N ARG A 51 -2.49 -2.84 -20.20
CA ARG A 51 -1.66 -2.16 -21.20
C ARG A 51 -2.51 -1.21 -22.03
N ASP A 52 -2.12 0.06 -22.04
CA ASP A 52 -2.73 1.06 -22.92
C ASP A 52 -2.29 0.75 -24.36
N LYS A 53 -3.25 0.34 -25.19
CA LYS A 53 -2.99 -0.02 -26.59
C LYS A 53 -2.67 1.19 -27.47
N ALA A 54 -3.09 2.40 -27.09
CA ALA A 54 -2.85 3.62 -27.86
C ALA A 54 -1.42 4.15 -27.64
N VAL A 55 -0.92 4.09 -26.41
CA VAL A 55 0.42 4.63 -26.04
C VAL A 55 1.46 3.51 -25.92
N GLY A 56 1.03 2.26 -25.78
CA GLY A 56 1.90 1.09 -25.64
C GLY A 56 2.52 0.92 -24.24
N LYS A 57 2.03 1.68 -23.24
CA LYS A 57 2.52 1.69 -21.85
C LYS A 57 1.60 0.92 -20.91
N ASP A 58 2.21 0.31 -19.90
CA ASP A 58 1.47 -0.39 -18.84
C ASP A 58 0.89 0.61 -17.83
N TYR A 59 -0.24 0.24 -17.22
CA TYR A 59 -0.88 1.00 -16.14
C TYR A 59 -1.54 0.04 -15.13
N LEU A 60 -1.80 0.55 -13.94
CA LEU A 60 -2.33 -0.24 -12.81
C LEU A 60 -3.83 -0.04 -12.66
N LEU A 61 -4.52 -1.13 -12.35
CA LEU A 61 -5.96 -1.17 -12.14
C LEU A 61 -6.28 -1.14 -10.65
N CYS A 62 -7.23 -0.29 -10.27
CA CYS A 62 -7.87 -0.25 -8.97
C CYS A 62 -9.33 0.21 -9.14
N ASP A 63 -10.11 0.22 -8.06
CA ASP A 63 -11.50 0.66 -8.14
C ASP A 63 -11.63 2.17 -8.41
N TYR A 64 -10.63 2.98 -8.05
CA TYR A 64 -10.65 4.43 -8.29
C TYR A 64 -10.47 4.85 -9.75
N ASN A 65 -10.00 3.96 -10.63
CA ASN A 65 -9.94 4.22 -12.08
C ASN A 65 -10.89 3.32 -12.87
N ARG A 66 -11.81 2.64 -12.19
CA ARG A 66 -12.81 1.75 -12.76
C ARG A 66 -14.14 2.48 -12.93
N ASP A 67 -14.82 2.20 -14.04
CA ASP A 67 -16.22 2.57 -14.24
C ASP A 67 -16.93 1.42 -14.95
N GLY A 68 -17.93 0.84 -14.29
CA GLY A 68 -18.51 -0.46 -14.68
C GLY A 68 -17.43 -1.54 -14.78
N ASP A 69 -17.24 -2.10 -15.97
CA ASP A 69 -16.20 -3.12 -16.25
C ASP A 69 -15.00 -2.57 -17.03
N SER A 70 -14.88 -1.24 -17.12
CA SER A 70 -13.84 -0.57 -17.89
C SER A 70 -12.89 0.20 -16.98
N TYR A 71 -11.63 0.30 -17.41
CA TYR A 71 -10.60 1.01 -16.64
C TYR A 71 -9.99 2.15 -17.43
N ARG A 72 -9.89 3.33 -16.81
CA ARG A 72 -9.30 4.52 -17.41
C ARG A 72 -7.78 4.44 -17.37
N SER A 73 -7.14 4.55 -18.53
CA SER A 73 -5.69 4.66 -18.62
C SER A 73 -5.21 6.08 -18.26
N PRO A 74 -4.15 6.23 -17.44
CA PRO A 74 -3.61 7.54 -17.09
C PRO A 74 -2.85 8.16 -18.27
N TRP A 75 -2.51 7.40 -19.30
CA TRP A 75 -1.74 7.87 -20.45
C TRP A 75 -2.65 8.46 -21.53
N SER A 76 -3.52 7.64 -22.12
CA SER A 76 -4.47 8.08 -23.16
C SER A 76 -5.70 8.81 -22.63
N ASN A 77 -5.98 8.72 -21.31
CA ASN A 77 -7.22 9.20 -20.71
C ASN A 77 -8.47 8.52 -21.30
N LYS A 78 -8.37 7.26 -21.71
CA LYS A 78 -9.47 6.48 -22.28
C LYS A 78 -9.73 5.23 -21.45
N TYR A 79 -10.98 4.82 -21.41
CA TYR A 79 -11.41 3.56 -20.84
C TYR A 79 -11.16 2.38 -21.80
N ASP A 80 -10.74 1.24 -21.26
CA ASP A 80 -10.73 -0.06 -21.97
C ASP A 80 -11.50 -1.10 -21.12
N PRO A 81 -12.59 -1.71 -21.64
CA PRO A 81 -13.25 -1.40 -22.91
C PRO A 81 -13.75 0.06 -23.05
N PRO A 82 -13.93 0.59 -24.28
CA PRO A 82 -14.44 1.95 -24.46
C PRO A 82 -15.87 2.12 -23.93
N ILE A 83 -16.11 3.20 -23.20
CA ILE A 83 -17.43 3.64 -22.71
C ILE A 83 -17.66 5.10 -23.08
N GLU A 84 -18.92 5.48 -23.30
CA GLU A 84 -19.29 6.85 -23.71
C GLU A 84 -19.41 7.80 -22.50
N ASP A 85 -19.96 7.32 -21.38
CA ASP A 85 -20.29 8.12 -20.19
C ASP A 85 -19.39 7.82 -18.98
N GLY A 86 -18.11 7.53 -19.21
CA GLY A 86 -17.15 7.27 -18.13
C GLY A 86 -16.85 8.50 -17.29
N ALA A 87 -16.63 8.32 -15.98
CA ALA A 87 -16.20 9.40 -15.09
C ALA A 87 -14.82 9.98 -15.49
N MET A 88 -14.79 11.27 -15.82
CA MET A 88 -13.57 11.96 -16.27
C MET A 88 -13.18 13.10 -15.32
N PRO A 89 -11.88 13.27 -15.01
CA PRO A 89 -11.44 14.43 -14.24
C PRO A 89 -11.61 15.72 -15.03
N SER A 90 -11.80 16.84 -14.33
CA SER A 90 -11.87 18.17 -14.92
C SER A 90 -10.60 18.50 -15.74
N SER A 91 -10.72 19.37 -16.74
CA SER A 91 -9.58 19.75 -17.61
C SER A 91 -8.37 20.30 -16.83
N ARG A 92 -8.63 20.95 -15.69
CA ARG A 92 -7.56 21.43 -14.79
C ARG A 92 -6.93 20.25 -14.05
N LEU A 93 -7.73 19.38 -13.46
CA LEU A 93 -7.25 18.24 -12.68
C LEU A 93 -6.52 17.21 -13.55
N ARG A 94 -6.96 17.01 -14.80
CA ARG A 94 -6.28 16.13 -15.76
C ARG A 94 -4.85 16.60 -16.07
N LYS A 95 -4.60 17.91 -16.16
CA LYS A 95 -3.22 18.42 -16.35
C LYS A 95 -2.35 18.07 -15.14
N LEU A 96 -2.89 18.27 -13.94
CA LEU A 96 -2.22 17.90 -12.69
C LEU A 96 -1.98 16.39 -12.61
N GLU A 97 -2.93 15.57 -13.05
CA GLU A 97 -2.81 14.10 -13.09
C GLU A 97 -1.67 13.66 -14.03
N VAL A 98 -1.52 14.29 -15.19
CA VAL A 98 -0.42 14.01 -16.13
C VAL A 98 0.94 14.38 -15.52
N GLU A 99 1.03 15.55 -14.87
CA GLU A 99 2.24 15.98 -14.15
C GLU A 99 2.57 15.03 -12.99
N ALA A 100 1.56 14.60 -12.23
CA ALA A 100 1.71 13.66 -11.13
C ALA A 100 2.20 12.29 -11.62
N ASN A 101 1.64 11.77 -12.72
CA ASN A 101 2.14 10.52 -13.32
C ASN A 101 3.63 10.63 -13.70
N ASN A 102 4.05 11.74 -14.30
CA ASN A 102 5.46 11.94 -14.66
C ASN A 102 6.38 12.06 -13.43
N ALA A 103 5.91 12.70 -12.35
CA ALA A 103 6.68 12.82 -11.11
C ALA A 103 6.81 11.47 -10.39
N PHE A 104 5.71 10.71 -10.28
CA PHE A 104 5.71 9.43 -9.60
C PHE A 104 6.32 8.29 -10.43
N ASP A 105 6.40 8.42 -11.76
CA ASP A 105 7.19 7.51 -12.61
C ASP A 105 8.70 7.65 -12.31
N GLN A 106 9.18 8.88 -12.09
CA GLN A 106 10.56 9.14 -11.63
C GLN A 106 10.78 8.67 -10.20
N TYR A 107 9.84 8.94 -9.28
CA TYR A 107 9.90 8.41 -7.92
C TYR A 107 10.03 6.89 -7.91
N ARG A 108 9.18 6.20 -8.68
CA ARG A 108 9.24 4.74 -8.83
C ARG A 108 10.61 4.31 -9.34
N ASP A 109 11.12 4.94 -10.39
CA ASP A 109 12.41 4.56 -10.97
C ASP A 109 13.57 4.69 -9.96
N LEU A 110 13.60 5.79 -9.19
CA LEU A 110 14.63 6.03 -8.18
C LEU A 110 14.59 5.05 -7.00
N TYR A 111 13.40 4.62 -6.56
CA TYR A 111 13.25 3.75 -5.38
C TYR A 111 13.16 2.26 -5.72
N PHE A 112 12.58 1.93 -6.88
CA PHE A 112 12.27 0.56 -7.26
C PHE A 112 13.08 0.07 -8.47
N GLU A 113 13.77 0.94 -9.22
CA GLU A 113 14.58 0.58 -10.40
C GLU A 113 13.78 -0.32 -11.37
N GLY A 114 12.52 0.04 -11.60
CA GLY A 114 11.58 -0.69 -12.46
C GLY A 114 10.20 -0.88 -11.83
N GLY A 115 9.41 -1.80 -12.38
CA GLY A 115 8.00 -1.96 -12.04
C GLY A 115 7.09 -1.00 -12.82
N VAL A 116 5.83 -0.91 -12.42
CA VAL A 116 4.82 -0.04 -13.03
C VAL A 116 4.29 0.91 -11.97
N SER A 117 3.97 2.14 -12.35
CA SER A 117 3.26 3.09 -11.50
C SER A 117 2.12 3.74 -12.27
N SER A 118 1.10 4.20 -11.56
CA SER A 118 -0.03 4.92 -12.13
C SER A 118 -0.63 5.86 -11.10
N VAL A 119 -1.02 7.05 -11.54
CA VAL A 119 -1.70 8.04 -10.70
C VAL A 119 -3.03 8.40 -11.31
N TYR A 120 -4.08 8.38 -10.48
CA TYR A 120 -5.42 8.82 -10.87
C TYR A 120 -5.93 9.87 -9.91
N LEU A 121 -6.47 10.97 -10.43
CA LEU A 121 -7.07 12.05 -9.64
C LEU A 121 -8.56 12.17 -9.98
N TRP A 122 -9.36 12.56 -9.00
CA TRP A 122 -10.79 12.88 -9.17
C TRP A 122 -11.17 14.13 -8.38
N ASP A 123 -12.11 14.89 -8.93
CA ASP A 123 -12.56 16.15 -8.34
C ASP A 123 -13.44 15.90 -7.10
N LEU A 124 -13.35 16.79 -6.11
CA LEU A 124 -14.23 16.86 -4.94
C LEU A 124 -14.88 18.24 -4.87
N ASP A 125 -15.95 18.40 -4.10
CA ASP A 125 -16.62 19.70 -3.91
C ASP A 125 -15.66 20.78 -3.37
N HIS A 126 -14.72 20.38 -2.50
CA HIS A 126 -13.79 21.26 -1.80
C HIS A 126 -12.34 20.80 -1.95
N GLY A 127 -11.92 20.51 -3.18
CA GLY A 127 -10.54 20.17 -3.53
C GLY A 127 -10.49 19.01 -4.52
N PHE A 128 -9.60 18.06 -4.28
CA PHE A 128 -9.49 16.86 -5.11
C PHE A 128 -8.93 15.70 -4.28
N ALA A 129 -9.10 14.49 -4.78
CA ALA A 129 -8.43 13.33 -4.24
C ALA A 129 -7.69 12.59 -5.35
N GLY A 130 -6.83 11.67 -4.93
CA GLY A 130 -6.04 10.88 -5.86
C GLY A 130 -5.56 9.58 -5.26
N VAL A 131 -5.20 8.67 -6.14
CA VAL A 131 -4.52 7.43 -5.78
C VAL A 131 -3.20 7.34 -6.53
N ILE A 132 -2.13 7.01 -5.81
CA ILE A 132 -0.83 6.67 -6.37
C ILE A 132 -0.60 5.18 -6.18
N LEU A 133 -0.38 4.49 -7.28
CA LEU A 133 -0.20 3.06 -7.34
C LEU A 133 1.21 2.74 -7.80
N ILE A 134 1.87 1.81 -7.11
CA ILE A 134 3.17 1.27 -7.53
C ILE A 134 3.12 -0.25 -7.40
N LYS A 135 3.50 -0.95 -8.47
CA LYS A 135 3.67 -2.40 -8.46
C LYS A 135 5.07 -2.77 -8.92
N LYS A 136 5.83 -3.43 -8.05
CA LYS A 136 7.12 -4.03 -8.39
C LYS A 136 7.07 -5.52 -8.16
N ALA A 137 7.05 -6.27 -9.26
CA ALA A 137 7.35 -7.69 -9.23
C ALA A 137 8.88 -7.90 -9.15
N GLY A 138 9.31 -8.90 -8.38
CA GLY A 138 10.69 -9.34 -8.35
C GLY A 138 11.15 -9.88 -9.70
N ASP A 139 12.47 -9.95 -9.90
CA ASP A 139 13.17 -10.34 -11.13
C ASP A 139 12.90 -11.78 -11.63
N GLY A 140 11.99 -12.51 -11.00
CA GLY A 140 11.60 -13.86 -11.41
C GLY A 140 12.66 -14.91 -11.13
N SER A 141 13.61 -14.68 -10.20
CA SER A 141 14.47 -15.74 -9.73
C SER A 141 13.61 -16.96 -9.30
N LYS A 142 13.88 -18.15 -9.86
CA LYS A 142 13.03 -19.34 -9.61
C LYS A 142 12.94 -19.71 -8.12
N LYS A 143 13.90 -19.25 -7.31
CA LYS A 143 14.02 -19.57 -5.88
C LYS A 143 13.37 -18.54 -4.98
N ILE A 144 13.28 -17.27 -5.39
CA ILE A 144 12.70 -16.19 -4.59
C ILE A 144 11.78 -15.39 -5.49
N LYS A 145 10.48 -15.50 -5.25
CA LYS A 145 9.46 -14.66 -5.86
C LYS A 145 9.04 -13.61 -4.85
N GLY A 146 8.83 -12.39 -5.32
CA GLY A 146 8.35 -11.30 -4.48
C GLY A 146 7.49 -10.34 -5.28
N CYS A 147 6.54 -9.71 -4.62
CA CYS A 147 5.76 -8.62 -5.17
C CYS A 147 5.57 -7.56 -4.10
N TRP A 148 5.77 -6.31 -4.49
CA TRP A 148 5.48 -5.13 -3.71
C TRP A 148 4.37 -4.36 -4.42
N ASP A 149 3.30 -4.07 -3.69
CA ASP A 149 2.18 -3.25 -4.14
C ASP A 149 1.99 -2.09 -3.16
N SER A 150 2.12 -0.85 -3.64
CA SER A 150 1.80 0.37 -2.89
C SER A 150 0.50 0.98 -3.39
N ILE A 151 -0.38 1.34 -2.46
CA ILE A 151 -1.64 2.03 -2.69
C ILE A 151 -1.69 3.23 -1.75
N HIS A 152 -1.56 4.44 -2.31
CA HIS A 152 -1.59 5.68 -1.56
C HIS A 152 -2.80 6.49 -1.98
N VAL A 153 -3.84 6.51 -1.16
CA VAL A 153 -5.02 7.34 -1.36
C VAL A 153 -4.81 8.65 -0.61
N VAL A 154 -4.83 9.76 -1.34
CA VAL A 154 -4.69 11.10 -0.79
C VAL A 154 -5.95 11.93 -1.04
N GLU A 155 -6.44 12.56 0.01
CA GLU A 155 -7.50 13.56 -0.05
C GLU A 155 -6.88 14.93 0.21
N VAL A 156 -7.17 15.90 -0.65
CA VAL A 156 -6.67 17.27 -0.58
C VAL A 156 -7.85 18.21 -0.43
N GLN A 157 -7.97 18.82 0.74
CA GLN A 157 -8.95 19.87 0.99
C GLN A 157 -8.30 21.24 0.84
N GLU A 158 -8.67 21.96 -0.21
CA GLU A 158 -8.16 23.30 -0.47
C GLU A 158 -8.88 24.31 0.44
N LYS A 159 -8.13 25.10 1.22
CA LYS A 159 -8.73 26.18 2.01
C LYS A 159 -9.15 27.31 1.09
N SER A 160 -10.17 28.08 1.48
CA SER A 160 -10.80 29.14 0.66
C SER A 160 -9.85 30.21 0.10
N THR A 161 -8.67 30.39 0.70
CA THR A 161 -7.64 31.33 0.22
C THR A 161 -6.71 30.74 -0.85
N GLY A 162 -6.78 29.43 -1.12
CA GLY A 162 -5.95 28.71 -2.10
C GLY A 162 -4.46 28.61 -1.74
N ARG A 163 -4.03 29.17 -0.61
CA ARG A 163 -2.62 29.21 -0.17
C ARG A 163 -2.23 28.10 0.78
N ASN A 164 -3.21 27.38 1.32
CA ASN A 164 -3.02 26.27 2.24
C ASN A 164 -3.97 25.15 1.84
N ALA A 165 -3.52 23.90 2.01
CA ALA A 165 -4.35 22.73 1.84
C ALA A 165 -4.12 21.76 2.99
N HIS A 166 -5.18 21.05 3.35
CA HIS A 166 -5.14 19.93 4.27
C HIS A 166 -5.01 18.64 3.46
N TYR A 167 -3.99 17.84 3.76
CA TYR A 167 -3.68 16.59 3.09
C TYR A 167 -3.96 15.45 4.05
N LYS A 168 -4.77 14.49 3.62
CA LYS A 168 -5.00 13.24 4.34
C LYS A 168 -4.56 12.08 3.48
N LEU A 169 -3.51 11.39 3.90
CA LEU A 169 -2.90 10.26 3.20
C LEU A 169 -3.24 8.97 3.92
N THR A 170 -3.91 8.05 3.24
CA THR A 170 -4.08 6.65 3.63
C THR A 170 -3.19 5.80 2.73
N SER A 171 -2.25 5.07 3.31
CA SER A 171 -1.28 4.27 2.57
C SER A 171 -1.35 2.82 2.99
N THR A 172 -1.64 1.95 2.04
CA THR A 172 -1.56 0.50 2.18
C THR A 172 -0.38 0.00 1.36
N VAL A 173 0.50 -0.78 1.98
CA VAL A 173 1.52 -1.54 1.26
C VAL A 173 1.25 -3.02 1.47
N MET A 174 1.16 -3.76 0.37
CA MET A 174 1.14 -5.21 0.37
C MET A 174 2.50 -5.74 -0.04
N LEU A 175 3.01 -6.67 0.76
CA LEU A 175 4.24 -7.37 0.47
C LEU A 175 3.94 -8.85 0.44
N TRP A 176 4.36 -9.50 -0.64
CA TRP A 176 4.36 -10.94 -0.75
C TRP A 176 5.75 -11.43 -1.13
N LEU A 177 6.24 -12.43 -0.40
CA LEU A 177 7.54 -13.05 -0.57
C LEU A 177 7.37 -14.56 -0.46
N GLN A 178 7.81 -15.27 -1.49
CA GLN A 178 7.90 -16.72 -1.52
C GLN A 178 9.35 -17.12 -1.77
N THR A 179 9.92 -17.88 -0.84
CA THR A 179 11.24 -18.50 -1.00
C THR A 179 11.10 -20.01 -1.03
N THR A 180 11.73 -20.64 -2.02
CA THR A 180 11.83 -22.08 -2.14
C THR A 180 13.31 -22.45 -2.23
N LYS A 181 13.84 -22.98 -1.12
CA LYS A 181 15.23 -23.46 -1.01
C LYS A 181 15.21 -24.90 -0.49
N SER A 182 16.25 -25.67 -0.82
CA SER A 182 16.39 -27.06 -0.34
C SER A 182 16.35 -27.14 1.18
N ASP A 183 17.03 -26.21 1.86
CA ASP A 183 17.31 -26.33 3.29
C ASP A 183 16.17 -25.79 4.17
N SER A 184 15.42 -24.80 3.66
CA SER A 184 14.30 -24.17 4.36
C SER A 184 12.93 -24.66 3.88
N GLY A 185 12.88 -25.50 2.85
CA GLY A 185 11.64 -25.82 2.14
C GLY A 185 11.02 -24.60 1.46
N THR A 186 9.69 -24.61 1.33
CA THR A 186 8.92 -23.48 0.81
C THR A 186 8.39 -22.65 1.98
N MET A 187 8.75 -21.37 1.99
CA MET A 187 8.28 -20.40 2.98
C MET A 187 7.57 -19.26 2.23
N ASN A 188 6.33 -18.99 2.64
CA ASN A 188 5.51 -17.91 2.13
C ASN A 188 5.29 -16.90 3.24
N LEU A 189 5.71 -15.66 3.00
CA LEU A 189 5.45 -14.51 3.84
C LEU A 189 4.57 -13.55 3.03
N GLY A 190 3.42 -13.17 3.57
CA GLY A 190 2.56 -12.23 2.89
C GLY A 190 1.65 -11.52 3.87
N GLY A 191 1.20 -10.35 3.46
CA GLY A 191 0.36 -9.47 4.27
C GLY A 191 0.44 -8.03 3.82
N SER A 192 -0.29 -7.18 4.52
CA SER A 192 -0.39 -5.76 4.23
C SER A 192 -0.20 -4.95 5.51
N LEU A 193 0.23 -3.70 5.33
CA LEU A 193 0.25 -2.72 6.40
C LEU A 193 -0.38 -1.42 5.89
N THR A 194 -1.41 -0.97 6.59
CA THR A 194 -2.08 0.30 6.32
C THR A 194 -1.74 1.31 7.41
N ARG A 195 -1.40 2.54 7.00
CA ARG A 195 -1.17 3.68 7.89
C ARG A 195 -1.85 4.93 7.33
N GLN A 196 -2.20 5.83 8.23
CA GLN A 196 -2.77 7.14 7.90
C GLN A 196 -1.86 8.26 8.43
N ALA A 197 -1.81 9.35 7.70
CA ALA A 197 -1.19 10.61 8.14
C ALA A 197 -1.99 11.79 7.60
N GLU A 198 -2.06 12.85 8.41
CA GLU A 198 -2.70 14.11 8.04
C GLU A 198 -1.69 15.25 8.22
N LYS A 199 -1.73 16.23 7.33
CA LYS A 199 -0.84 17.38 7.37
C LYS A 199 -1.45 18.60 6.70
N ASP A 200 -1.33 19.76 7.31
CA ASP A 200 -1.55 21.05 6.65
C ASP A 200 -0.23 21.56 6.07
N ASP A 201 -0.21 21.91 4.78
CA ASP A 201 0.94 22.52 4.13
C ASP A 201 0.53 23.73 3.28
N THR A 202 1.46 24.66 3.09
CA THR A 202 1.30 25.80 2.20
C THR A 202 1.37 25.34 0.74
N VAL A 203 0.62 26.03 -0.11
CA VAL A 203 0.55 25.80 -1.56
C VAL A 203 1.05 27.05 -2.24
N GLY A 204 2.07 26.91 -3.08
CA GLY A 204 2.66 28.01 -3.84
C GLY A 204 3.51 27.51 -4.99
N GLU A 205 4.08 28.44 -5.75
CA GLU A 205 4.88 28.13 -6.95
C GLU A 205 6.13 27.30 -6.62
N SER A 206 6.74 27.54 -5.46
CA SER A 206 7.89 26.76 -4.96
C SER A 206 7.52 25.42 -4.32
N SER A 207 6.24 25.21 -4.00
CA SER A 207 5.74 24.00 -3.33
C SER A 207 4.35 23.65 -3.86
N PRO A 208 4.26 23.12 -5.10
CA PRO A 208 2.99 22.72 -5.69
C PRO A 208 2.41 21.50 -4.98
N HIS A 209 1.11 21.24 -5.17
CA HIS A 209 0.43 20.10 -4.55
C HIS A 209 1.15 18.77 -4.76
N ILE A 210 1.64 18.49 -5.97
CA ILE A 210 2.36 17.26 -6.27
C ILE A 210 3.61 17.10 -5.40
N ALA A 211 4.35 18.19 -5.14
CA ALA A 211 5.53 18.15 -4.28
C ALA A 211 5.17 17.92 -2.80
N ASN A 212 4.05 18.50 -2.34
CA ASN A 212 3.54 18.27 -0.98
C ASN A 212 3.10 16.80 -0.80
N ILE A 213 2.34 16.27 -1.76
CA ILE A 213 1.90 14.87 -1.78
C ILE A 213 3.11 13.93 -1.88
N GLY A 214 4.06 14.22 -2.77
CA GLY A 214 5.27 13.42 -2.95
C GLY A 214 6.09 13.26 -1.66
N ARG A 215 6.29 14.36 -0.92
CA ARG A 215 6.98 14.31 0.39
C ARG A 215 6.24 13.45 1.42
N LEU A 216 4.91 13.57 1.47
CA LEU A 216 4.08 12.75 2.37
C LEU A 216 4.15 11.26 2.01
N VAL A 217 4.07 10.92 0.72
CA VAL A 217 4.18 9.54 0.23
C VAL A 217 5.57 8.98 0.53
N GLU A 218 6.63 9.72 0.24
CA GLU A 218 8.01 9.29 0.49
C GLU A 218 8.27 9.00 1.98
N GLU A 219 7.85 9.92 2.86
CA GLU A 219 8.01 9.73 4.31
C GLU A 219 7.20 8.53 4.81
N MET A 220 5.98 8.36 4.30
CA MET A 220 5.10 7.25 4.68
C MET A 220 5.62 5.91 4.19
N GLU A 221 6.02 5.78 2.92
CA GLU A 221 6.61 4.55 2.38
C GLU A 221 7.87 4.15 3.17
N ASN A 222 8.74 5.09 3.50
CA ASN A 222 9.94 4.80 4.28
C ASN A 222 9.60 4.25 5.68
N LYS A 223 8.61 4.83 6.36
CA LYS A 223 8.13 4.34 7.67
C LYS A 223 7.47 2.97 7.56
N ILE A 224 6.64 2.75 6.54
CA ILE A 224 5.96 1.48 6.28
C ILE A 224 6.99 0.40 5.97
N ARG A 225 7.95 0.67 5.08
CA ARG A 225 9.05 -0.25 4.73
C ARG A 225 9.87 -0.66 5.96
N SER A 226 10.24 0.28 6.83
CA SER A 226 10.93 -0.04 8.08
C SER A 226 10.07 -0.93 8.97
N THR A 227 8.78 -0.60 9.13
CA THR A 227 7.86 -1.38 9.97
C THR A 227 7.66 -2.79 9.42
N LEU A 228 7.50 -2.94 8.10
CA LEU A 228 7.37 -4.22 7.42
C LEU A 228 8.61 -5.08 7.63
N ASN A 229 9.82 -4.50 7.52
CA ASN A 229 11.06 -5.21 7.78
C ASN A 229 11.10 -5.81 9.20
N ASP A 230 10.77 -5.01 10.21
CA ASP A 230 10.78 -5.43 11.61
C ASP A 230 9.73 -6.51 11.91
N ILE A 231 8.54 -6.40 11.32
CA ILE A 231 7.47 -7.38 11.50
C ILE A 231 7.79 -8.67 10.76
N TYR A 232 8.14 -8.60 9.48
CA TYR A 232 8.32 -9.78 8.63
C TYR A 232 9.56 -10.57 8.98
N PHE A 233 10.67 -9.93 9.32
CA PHE A 233 11.94 -10.62 9.54
C PHE A 233 12.37 -10.64 11.02
N GLY A 234 11.78 -9.78 11.86
CA GLY A 234 11.93 -9.83 13.32
C GLY A 234 10.88 -10.72 13.95
N LYS A 235 9.62 -10.26 14.01
CA LYS A 235 8.57 -10.95 14.78
C LYS A 235 8.31 -12.38 14.32
N THR A 236 8.23 -12.63 13.01
CA THR A 236 7.98 -14.01 12.52
C THR A 236 9.11 -14.96 12.92
N LYS A 237 10.36 -14.50 12.83
CA LYS A 237 11.56 -15.25 13.22
C LYS A 237 11.55 -15.55 14.71
N ASP A 238 11.22 -14.56 15.54
CA ASP A 238 11.17 -14.73 16.99
C ASP A 238 10.08 -15.73 17.41
N ILE A 239 8.90 -15.67 16.78
CA ILE A 239 7.81 -16.63 17.01
C ILE A 239 8.25 -18.04 16.62
N VAL A 240 8.82 -18.23 15.41
CA VAL A 240 9.28 -19.54 14.94
C VAL A 240 10.36 -20.12 15.86
N ASN A 241 11.34 -19.31 16.25
CA ASN A 241 12.40 -19.71 17.19
C ASN A 241 11.88 -19.94 18.61
N GLY A 242 10.77 -19.31 18.99
CA GLY A 242 10.06 -19.54 20.24
C GLY A 242 9.37 -20.90 20.29
N LEU A 243 8.79 -21.34 19.17
CA LEU A 243 8.13 -22.64 19.04
C LEU A 243 9.14 -23.80 19.00
N ARG A 244 10.29 -23.61 18.35
CA ARG A 244 11.34 -24.62 18.25
C ARG A 244 12.72 -23.98 18.24
N SER A 245 13.36 -23.99 19.41
CA SER A 245 14.73 -23.52 19.58
C SER A 245 15.72 -24.68 19.53
N VAL A 246 16.84 -24.49 18.83
CA VAL A 246 18.00 -25.41 18.89
C VAL A 246 18.76 -25.23 20.20
N THR A 247 18.76 -24.00 20.72
CA THR A 247 19.32 -23.68 22.04
C THR A 247 18.44 -24.29 23.13
N SER A 248 19.06 -24.91 24.12
CA SER A 248 18.34 -25.51 25.23
C SER A 248 17.57 -24.44 26.02
N LEU A 249 16.43 -24.81 26.59
CA LEU A 249 15.66 -23.91 27.46
C LEU A 249 16.52 -23.40 28.64
N ALA A 250 17.42 -24.23 29.16
CA ALA A 250 18.32 -23.86 30.24
C ALA A 250 19.31 -22.75 29.86
N ASP A 251 19.86 -22.80 28.64
CA ASP A 251 20.77 -21.76 28.16
C ASP A 251 20.03 -20.46 27.84
N LYS A 252 18.78 -20.56 27.36
CA LYS A 252 17.92 -19.40 27.12
C LYS A 252 17.57 -18.68 28.43
N SER A 253 17.20 -19.43 29.48
CA SER A 253 16.96 -18.87 30.82
C SER A 253 18.21 -18.25 31.44
N LYS A 254 19.40 -18.82 31.23
CA LYS A 254 20.66 -18.19 31.66
C LYS A 254 20.92 -16.88 30.94
N GLN A 255 20.64 -16.80 29.64
CA GLN A 255 20.80 -15.57 28.86
C GLN A 255 19.84 -14.46 29.32
N GLU A 256 18.58 -14.78 29.61
CA GLU A 256 17.59 -13.85 30.15
C GLU A 256 18.00 -13.34 31.54
N ALA A 257 18.48 -14.23 32.41
CA ALA A 257 19.01 -13.86 33.72
C ALA A 257 20.20 -12.89 33.59
N LEU A 258 21.14 -13.18 32.69
CA LEU A 258 22.30 -12.33 32.42
C LEU A 258 21.90 -10.97 31.86
N GLN A 259 20.93 -10.92 30.94
CA GLN A 259 20.38 -9.65 30.42
C GLN A 259 19.73 -8.81 31.52
N SER A 260 18.94 -9.44 32.39
CA SER A 260 18.32 -8.75 33.52
C SER A 260 19.36 -8.22 34.51
N GLU A 261 20.44 -8.96 34.77
CA GLU A 261 21.55 -8.51 35.62
C GLU A 261 22.30 -7.34 34.98
N LEU A 262 22.62 -7.41 33.69
CA LEU A 262 23.26 -6.32 32.94
C LEU A 262 22.40 -5.05 32.95
N PHE A 263 21.08 -5.17 32.77
CA PHE A 263 20.17 -4.02 32.79
C PHE A 263 20.12 -3.36 34.17
N LYS A 264 20.14 -4.17 35.24
CA LYS A 264 20.26 -3.67 36.62
C LYS A 264 21.60 -2.97 36.85
N ALA A 265 22.70 -3.56 36.40
CA ALA A 265 24.04 -2.99 36.53
C ALA A 265 24.20 -1.67 35.76
N LEU A 266 23.64 -1.58 34.55
CA LEU A 266 23.64 -0.34 33.74
C LEU A 266 22.80 0.77 34.37
N LYS A 267 21.64 0.43 34.96
CA LYS A 267 20.82 1.42 35.71
C LYS A 267 21.55 1.95 36.93
N LEU A 268 22.22 1.09 37.68
CA LEU A 268 23.02 1.49 38.85
C LEU A 268 24.18 2.39 38.45
N LYS A 269 24.84 2.11 37.32
CA LYS A 269 25.96 2.90 36.80
C LYS A 269 25.55 4.29 36.28
N ASN A 270 24.32 4.44 35.79
CA ASN A 270 23.78 5.73 35.37
C ASN A 270 23.20 6.58 36.52
N GLN A 271 23.14 6.04 37.74
CA GLN A 271 22.70 6.76 38.94
C GLN A 271 23.87 7.20 39.86
N SER A 272 25.11 6.87 39.47
CA SER A 272 26.38 7.28 40.09
C SER A 272 27.11 8.26 39.19
#